data_AF-A0A915BE98-F1
#
_entry.id   AF-A0A915BE98-F1
#
_cell.length_a   1.000
_cell.length_b   1.000
_cell.length_c   1.000
_cell.angle_alpha   90.00
_cell.angle_beta   90.00
_cell.angle_gamma   90.00
#
_symmetry.space_group_name_H-M   'P 1'
#
loop_
_entity.id
_entity.type
_entity.pdbx_description
1 polymer ?
#
loop_
_entity_poly.entity_id
_entity_poly.type
_entity_poly.pdbx_seq_one_letter_code
_entity_poly.pdbx_strand_id
1 'polypeptide(L)'
;SLLFDIRVGDMQRSGVIMHRPLMSVSLTRCDRLASEYHGEIPLYSPSWVIFAPNLIVDASIGIFSTVSLYVEYAESAFTNKCDFLQFILNRRSTKDLFLEKFKSLLIDNQLTLKEISKVFSWIVEPYVQRLISPLKYTENVSKYALIADAYEPLIIEQSEMVSRVFLLANECPSIDKQRFVQCMLQYLLSLQENAIDPEPYFLNEILVPAMVAAGELNRLQQFLHYRVIPDAKQLAFQLLSHEAKHAPLIQLAVDMLARLGTAAEEIVEVLLSRGQLVDAIRFLDGLSLSEKINSMKLLESAWKQDRRVRYAVFSYFQDRSIRSRYSNFTNSEQYDEYLRRFKALFTSDEVEAAKRDSQFAVVLPE
;
A
#
# COMPACT_ATOMS: atom_id res chain seq x y z
N SER A 1 40.16 21.85 -2.87
CA SER A 1 39.06 22.82 -3.05
C SER A 1 37.82 22.35 -2.34
N LEU A 2 36.85 23.23 -2.17
CA LEU A 2 35.64 22.98 -1.40
C LEU A 2 34.45 22.79 -2.33
N LEU A 3 33.63 21.78 -2.10
CA LEU A 3 32.36 21.58 -2.78
C LEU A 3 31.24 22.17 -1.92
N PHE A 4 30.36 22.96 -2.51
CA PHE A 4 29.19 23.53 -1.84
C PHE A 4 27.92 23.02 -2.52
N ASP A 5 26.87 22.78 -1.75
CA ASP A 5 25.54 22.52 -2.29
C ASP A 5 24.63 23.70 -1.95
N ILE A 6 24.08 24.33 -2.99
CA ILE A 6 23.28 25.55 -2.86
C ILE A 6 21.92 25.29 -2.19
N ARG A 7 21.45 24.03 -2.16
CA ARG A 7 20.17 23.64 -1.56
C ARG A 7 20.32 23.13 -0.12
N VAL A 8 21.54 22.78 0.31
CA VAL A 8 21.86 22.30 1.67
C VAL A 8 22.40 23.45 2.56
N GLY A 9 22.23 24.72 2.13
CA GLY A 9 22.67 25.90 2.89
C GLY A 9 21.84 26.15 4.17
N ASP A 10 22.50 26.66 5.21
CA ASP A 10 21.83 27.05 6.45
C ASP A 10 20.92 28.27 6.24
N MET A 11 19.88 28.38 7.10
CA MET A 11 18.84 29.42 7.10
C MET A 11 19.34 30.82 6.73
N GLN A 12 18.54 31.53 5.92
CA GLN A 12 18.69 32.97 5.69
C GLN A 12 18.78 33.70 7.03
N ARG A 13 19.96 34.19 7.38
CA ARG A 13 20.10 35.23 8.40
C ARG A 13 20.18 36.55 7.65
N SER A 14 19.20 37.42 7.87
CA SER A 14 19.22 38.81 7.36
C SER A 14 19.40 38.93 5.84
N GLY A 15 18.76 38.06 5.05
CA GLY A 15 18.78 38.11 3.58
C GLY A 15 20.06 37.57 2.92
N VAL A 16 21.06 37.14 3.70
CA VAL A 16 22.28 36.50 3.21
C VAL A 16 22.15 34.98 3.35
N ILE A 17 22.33 34.26 2.24
CA ILE A 17 22.42 32.79 2.24
C ILE A 17 23.88 32.42 2.47
N MET A 18 24.17 31.83 3.62
CA MET A 18 25.51 31.36 3.95
C MET A 18 25.65 29.90 3.55
N HIS A 19 26.47 29.62 2.54
CA HIS A 19 26.80 28.26 2.15
C HIS A 19 28.01 27.76 2.93
N ARG A 20 27.89 26.58 3.54
CA ARG A 20 29.03 25.87 4.14
C ARG A 20 29.55 24.82 3.16
N PRO A 21 30.88 24.61 3.12
CA PRO A 21 31.44 23.58 2.27
C PRO A 21 30.95 22.22 2.77
N LEU A 22 30.37 21.46 1.86
CA LEU A 22 29.87 20.12 2.11
C LEU A 22 31.03 19.12 2.25
N MET A 23 32.03 19.25 1.38
CA MET A 23 33.20 18.38 1.41
C MET A 23 34.43 19.10 0.88
N SER A 24 35.59 18.73 1.42
CA SER A 24 36.89 19.05 0.83
C SER A 24 37.26 17.93 -0.12
N VAL A 25 37.31 18.22 -1.42
CA VAL A 25 37.59 17.21 -2.44
C VAL A 25 38.78 17.60 -3.31
N SER A 26 39.55 16.59 -3.68
CA SER A 26 40.48 16.62 -4.81
C SER A 26 39.72 16.16 -6.05
N LEU A 27 39.98 16.82 -7.18
CA LEU A 27 39.52 16.33 -8.47
C LEU A 27 40.41 15.16 -8.90
N THR A 28 39.82 14.08 -9.39
CA THR A 28 40.57 12.97 -9.98
C THR A 28 40.45 13.01 -11.50
N ARG A 29 41.49 12.57 -12.20
CA ARG A 29 41.45 12.45 -13.66
C ARG A 29 40.68 11.18 -14.01
N CYS A 30 39.81 11.26 -15.02
CA CYS A 30 39.21 10.06 -15.57
C CYS A 30 40.25 9.28 -16.40
N ASP A 31 40.08 7.96 -16.49
CA ASP A 31 41.03 7.08 -17.19
C ASP A 31 41.24 7.49 -18.65
N ARG A 32 40.18 7.97 -19.30
CA ARG A 32 40.25 8.48 -20.67
C ARG A 32 41.19 9.69 -20.77
N LEU A 33 41.03 10.69 -19.91
CA LEU A 33 41.91 11.87 -19.91
C LEU A 33 43.35 11.50 -19.56
N ALA A 34 43.54 10.53 -18.65
CA ALA A 34 44.86 10.01 -18.32
C ALA A 34 45.52 9.27 -19.50
N SER A 35 44.74 8.59 -20.34
CA SER A 35 45.25 7.93 -21.56
C SER A 35 45.54 8.89 -22.72
N GLU A 36 44.76 9.96 -22.86
CA GLU A 36 44.92 10.92 -23.96
C GLU A 36 46.02 11.96 -23.66
N TYR A 37 46.26 12.27 -22.37
CA TYR A 37 47.27 13.25 -21.96
C TYR A 37 48.11 12.73 -20.79
N HIS A 38 49.42 12.57 -21.06
CA HIS A 38 50.38 12.00 -20.12
C HIS A 38 51.13 13.06 -19.27
N GLY A 39 50.86 14.35 -19.48
CA GLY A 39 51.50 15.43 -18.74
C GLY A 39 50.86 15.72 -17.38
N GLU A 40 51.48 16.62 -16.62
CA GLU A 40 50.87 17.14 -15.39
C GLU A 40 49.79 18.18 -15.72
N ILE A 41 48.55 17.85 -15.38
CA ILE A 41 47.43 18.78 -15.26
C ILE A 41 47.39 19.25 -13.80
N PRO A 42 47.77 20.51 -13.51
CA PRO A 42 47.66 21.07 -12.18
C PRO A 42 46.17 21.27 -11.88
N LEU A 43 45.66 20.48 -10.94
CA LEU A 43 44.29 20.62 -10.48
C LEU A 43 44.11 21.97 -9.82
N TYR A 44 43.05 22.70 -10.19
CA TYR A 44 42.79 24.05 -9.72
C TYR A 44 43.85 25.08 -10.18
N SER A 45 44.40 24.89 -11.38
CA SER A 45 45.26 25.89 -12.03
C SER A 45 44.57 27.24 -12.09
N PRO A 46 45.28 28.36 -11.84
CA PRO A 46 44.73 29.71 -12.02
C PRO A 46 44.34 29.98 -13.49
N SER A 47 44.81 29.15 -14.43
CA SER A 47 44.48 29.24 -15.86
C SER A 47 43.17 28.54 -16.25
N TRP A 48 42.46 27.93 -15.30
CA TRP A 48 41.19 27.26 -15.57
C TRP A 48 40.08 28.27 -15.84
N VAL A 49 39.45 28.13 -17.00
CA VAL A 49 38.22 28.83 -17.36
C VAL A 49 37.07 27.84 -17.25
N ILE A 50 36.09 28.16 -16.40
CA ILE A 50 34.93 27.29 -16.14
C ILE A 50 33.73 27.83 -16.91
N PHE A 51 33.11 26.98 -17.72
CA PHE A 51 31.84 27.27 -18.39
C PHE A 51 30.73 26.40 -17.79
N ALA A 52 29.60 27.03 -17.47
CA ALA A 52 28.43 26.31 -16.98
C ALA A 52 27.93 25.29 -18.02
N PRO A 53 27.40 24.13 -17.60
CA PRO A 53 27.22 23.71 -16.20
C PRO A 53 28.47 23.06 -15.57
N ASN A 54 29.38 22.49 -16.35
CA ASN A 54 30.47 21.66 -15.82
C ASN A 54 31.72 21.56 -16.71
N LEU A 55 31.91 22.48 -17.64
CA LEU A 55 33.03 22.46 -18.59
C LEU A 55 34.22 23.23 -18.00
N ILE A 56 35.42 22.65 -18.12
CA ILE A 56 36.67 23.27 -17.72
C ILE A 56 37.59 23.31 -18.94
N VAL A 57 38.14 24.50 -19.18
CA VAL A 57 39.16 24.75 -20.19
C VAL A 57 40.43 25.16 -19.50
N ASP A 58 41.48 24.39 -19.71
CA ASP A 58 42.84 24.81 -19.33
C ASP A 58 43.56 25.30 -20.58
N ALA A 59 43.60 26.62 -20.75
CA ALA A 59 44.23 27.25 -21.92
C ALA A 59 45.76 27.06 -21.95
N SER A 60 46.38 26.78 -20.80
CA SER A 60 47.84 26.59 -20.73
C SER A 60 48.28 25.23 -21.26
N ILE A 61 47.40 24.23 -21.17
CA ILE A 61 47.65 22.86 -21.62
C ILE A 61 46.85 22.53 -22.90
N GLY A 62 45.84 23.35 -23.23
CA GLY A 62 44.97 23.12 -24.38
C GLY A 62 43.94 22.01 -24.16
N ILE A 63 43.56 21.75 -22.90
CA ILE A 63 42.61 20.68 -22.54
C ILE A 63 41.22 21.27 -22.37
N PHE A 64 40.26 20.59 -23.00
CA PHE A 64 38.83 20.80 -22.78
C PHE A 64 38.26 19.57 -22.09
N SER A 65 37.69 19.73 -20.90
CA SER A 65 37.23 18.61 -20.07
C SER A 65 35.93 18.96 -19.36
N THR A 66 35.27 17.93 -18.84
CA THR A 66 34.10 18.10 -17.98
C THR A 66 34.43 17.66 -16.57
N VAL A 67 33.79 18.29 -15.59
CA VAL A 67 33.78 17.84 -14.20
C VAL A 67 32.49 17.09 -13.94
N SER A 68 32.60 15.91 -13.35
CA SER A 68 31.48 15.13 -12.86
C SER A 68 31.67 14.85 -11.37
N LEU A 69 30.54 14.73 -10.67
CA LEU A 69 30.52 14.34 -9.27
C LEU A 69 30.02 12.90 -9.16
N TYR A 70 30.84 12.04 -8.58
CA TYR A 70 30.46 10.66 -8.25
C TYR A 70 29.75 10.66 -6.89
N VAL A 71 28.42 10.54 -6.93
CA VAL A 71 27.53 10.73 -5.78
C VAL A 71 27.67 9.59 -4.77
N GLU A 72 28.08 8.41 -5.22
CA GLU A 72 28.22 7.19 -4.41
C GLU A 72 29.26 7.36 -3.31
N TYR A 73 30.32 8.13 -3.56
CA TYR A 73 31.39 8.37 -2.58
C TYR A 73 31.08 9.51 -1.62
N ALA A 74 30.05 10.30 -1.92
CA ALA A 74 29.69 11.48 -1.13
C ALA A 74 29.15 11.12 0.25
N GLU A 75 28.62 9.90 0.46
CA GLU A 75 27.98 9.50 1.72
C GLU A 75 28.87 9.72 2.96
N SER A 76 30.17 9.43 2.82
CA SER A 76 31.16 9.58 3.91
C SER A 76 31.34 11.03 4.38
N ALA A 77 31.01 12.01 3.53
CA ALA A 77 31.13 13.42 3.85
C ALA A 77 29.94 13.97 4.67
N PHE A 78 28.84 13.22 4.78
CA PHE A 78 27.64 13.65 5.49
C PHE A 78 27.57 13.06 6.89
N THR A 79 27.53 13.93 7.91
CA THR A 79 27.20 13.53 9.28
C THR A 79 25.71 13.17 9.40
N ASN A 80 24.83 13.96 8.77
CA ASN A 80 23.39 13.75 8.79
C ASN A 80 22.93 12.99 7.54
N LYS A 81 22.29 11.85 7.75
CA LYS A 81 21.79 10.98 6.67
C LYS A 81 20.62 11.60 5.90
N CYS A 82 19.82 12.46 6.52
CA CYS A 82 18.76 13.19 5.81
C CYS A 82 19.31 14.20 4.81
N ASP A 83 20.37 14.91 5.17
CA ASP A 83 21.00 15.90 4.29
C ASP A 83 21.64 15.20 3.09
N PHE A 84 22.18 13.98 3.28
CA PHE A 84 22.65 13.12 2.20
C PHE A 84 21.51 12.70 1.25
N LEU A 85 20.36 12.27 1.79
CA LEU A 85 19.20 11.91 0.98
C LEU A 85 18.69 13.12 0.16
N GLN A 86 18.60 14.29 0.78
CA GLN A 86 18.22 15.53 0.10
C GLN A 86 19.22 15.89 -1.01
N PHE A 87 20.51 15.76 -0.72
CA PHE A 87 21.58 15.95 -1.68
C PHE A 87 21.42 15.00 -2.88
N ILE A 88 21.13 13.72 -2.68
CA ILE A 88 20.91 12.78 -3.79
C ILE A 88 19.67 13.18 -4.61
N LEU A 89 18.55 13.54 -3.98
CA LEU A 89 17.30 13.93 -4.67
C LEU A 89 17.47 15.18 -5.54
N ASN A 90 18.35 16.10 -5.17
CA ASN A 90 18.59 17.33 -5.92
C ASN A 90 19.39 17.11 -7.22
N ARG A 91 19.79 15.87 -7.53
CA ARG A 91 20.64 15.54 -8.67
C ARG A 91 19.86 14.82 -9.77
N ARG A 92 20.32 15.00 -11.02
CA ARG A 92 19.77 14.27 -12.17
C ARG A 92 20.29 12.82 -12.14
N SER A 93 19.42 11.87 -12.48
CA SER A 93 19.76 10.46 -12.71
C SER A 93 20.30 9.68 -11.49
N THR A 94 19.94 10.07 -10.28
CA THR A 94 20.35 9.41 -9.02
C THR A 94 19.21 8.63 -8.33
N LYS A 95 18.12 8.39 -9.05
CA LYS A 95 16.89 7.76 -8.51
C LYS A 95 17.14 6.40 -7.88
N ASP A 96 17.84 5.52 -8.60
CA ASP A 96 18.13 4.16 -8.10
C ASP A 96 18.98 4.22 -6.84
N LEU A 97 20.01 5.09 -6.83
CA LEU A 97 20.86 5.31 -5.66
C LEU A 97 20.06 5.86 -4.46
N PHE A 98 19.14 6.80 -4.69
CA PHE A 98 18.28 7.33 -3.63
C PHE A 98 17.40 6.23 -3.03
N LEU A 99 16.70 5.45 -3.85
CA LEU A 99 15.78 4.40 -3.39
C LEU A 99 16.54 3.30 -2.65
N GLU A 100 17.71 2.88 -3.16
CA GLU A 100 18.60 1.93 -2.52
C GLU A 100 19.06 2.41 -1.13
N LYS A 101 19.55 3.65 -1.04
CA LYS A 101 20.05 4.23 0.21
C LYS A 101 18.93 4.53 1.21
N PHE A 102 17.77 4.98 0.73
CA PHE A 102 16.62 5.20 1.61
C PHE A 102 16.11 3.88 2.19
N LYS A 103 16.01 2.83 1.37
CA LYS A 103 15.69 1.46 1.82
C LYS A 103 16.68 0.98 2.89
N SER A 104 18.00 1.09 2.66
CA SER A 104 18.99 0.64 3.65
C SER A 104 18.85 1.39 4.97
N LEU A 105 18.65 2.71 4.92
CA LEU A 105 18.45 3.53 6.12
C LEU A 105 17.17 3.18 6.89
N LEU A 106 16.11 2.76 6.21
CA LEU A 106 14.88 2.26 6.84
C LEU A 106 15.10 0.90 7.52
N ILE A 107 15.81 -0.03 6.87
CA ILE A 107 16.11 -1.35 7.42
C ILE A 107 17.03 -1.22 8.64
N ASP A 108 18.09 -0.42 8.53
CA ASP A 108 19.09 -0.19 9.57
C ASP A 108 18.62 0.77 10.67
N ASN A 109 17.40 1.28 10.54
CA ASN A 109 16.73 2.09 11.53
C ASN A 109 17.43 3.42 11.87
N GLN A 110 18.15 3.98 10.88
CA GLN A 110 19.04 5.13 11.04
C GLN A 110 18.34 6.49 10.93
N LEU A 111 17.03 6.51 10.66
CA LEU A 111 16.23 7.73 10.50
C LEU A 111 15.10 7.76 11.53
N THR A 112 14.89 8.91 12.16
CA THR A 112 13.74 9.16 13.04
C THR A 112 12.44 9.25 12.22
N LEU A 113 11.28 9.07 12.87
CA LEU A 113 9.99 9.18 12.17
C LEU A 113 9.73 10.57 11.57
N LYS A 114 10.24 11.63 12.23
CA LYS A 114 10.14 13.01 11.72
C LYS A 114 10.95 13.21 10.44
N GLU A 115 12.15 12.64 10.43
CA GLU A 115 13.03 12.63 9.26
C GLU A 115 12.41 11.84 8.11
N ILE A 116 11.84 10.67 8.39
CA ILE A 116 11.14 9.84 7.41
C ILE A 116 9.93 10.59 6.81
N SER A 117 9.11 11.24 7.64
CA SER A 117 8.00 12.08 7.20
C SER A 117 8.49 13.21 6.26
N LYS A 118 9.60 13.87 6.60
CA LYS A 118 10.23 14.89 5.75
C LYS A 118 10.72 14.32 4.42
N VAL A 119 11.32 13.13 4.41
CA VAL A 119 11.74 12.45 3.18
C VAL A 119 10.54 12.10 2.31
N PHE A 120 9.43 11.64 2.90
CA PHE A 120 8.21 11.38 2.14
C PHE A 120 7.61 12.66 1.54
N SER A 121 7.65 13.79 2.26
CA SER A 121 7.21 15.07 1.68
C SER A 121 8.04 15.45 0.45
N TRP A 122 9.36 15.24 0.49
CA TRP A 122 10.25 15.46 -0.67
C TRP A 122 9.94 14.55 -1.86
N ILE A 123 9.40 13.36 -1.63
CA ILE A 123 9.01 12.41 -2.67
C ILE A 123 7.66 12.81 -3.29
N VAL A 124 6.70 13.19 -2.43
CA VAL A 124 5.31 13.44 -2.83
C VAL A 124 5.13 14.83 -3.44
N GLU A 125 5.76 15.87 -2.90
CA GLU A 125 5.59 17.26 -3.36
C GLU A 125 5.92 17.45 -4.86
N PRO A 126 7.05 16.97 -5.41
CA PRO A 126 7.35 17.10 -6.84
C PRO A 126 6.35 16.34 -7.73
N TYR A 127 5.84 15.21 -7.25
CA TYR A 127 4.85 14.42 -7.96
C TYR A 127 3.53 15.19 -8.09
N VAL A 128 3.08 15.86 -7.02
CA VAL A 128 1.90 16.75 -7.04
C VAL A 128 2.10 17.91 -8.00
N GLN A 129 3.26 18.58 -7.94
CA GLN A 129 3.55 19.73 -8.81
C GLN A 129 3.50 19.37 -10.29
N ARG A 130 3.94 18.16 -10.66
CA ARG A 130 3.80 17.66 -12.02
C ARG A 130 2.33 17.48 -12.44
N LEU A 131 1.49 16.96 -11.56
CA LEU A 131 0.06 16.75 -11.86
C LEU A 131 -0.68 18.08 -12.09
N ILE A 132 -0.28 19.14 -11.38
CA ILE A 132 -0.92 20.47 -11.44
C ILE A 132 -0.35 21.32 -12.58
N SER A 133 0.91 21.09 -12.99
CA SER A 133 1.59 21.97 -13.94
C SER A 133 0.93 21.95 -15.32
N PRO A 134 0.39 23.08 -15.82
CA PRO A 134 -0.11 23.16 -17.18
C PRO A 134 1.06 23.00 -18.17
N LEU A 135 0.79 22.32 -19.29
CA LEU A 135 1.70 22.18 -20.43
C LEU A 135 2.36 23.53 -20.72
N LYS A 136 3.67 23.65 -20.47
CA LYS A 136 4.42 24.87 -20.75
C LYS A 136 4.35 25.12 -22.26
N TYR A 137 3.60 26.13 -22.69
CA TYR A 137 3.71 26.70 -24.03
C TYR A 137 5.11 27.28 -24.17
N THR A 138 5.94 26.67 -25.00
CA THR A 138 7.25 27.19 -25.35
C THR A 138 7.07 28.35 -26.33
N GLU A 139 7.12 29.58 -25.82
CA GLU A 139 7.39 30.73 -26.68
C GLU A 139 8.79 30.60 -27.28
N ASN A 140 8.90 30.91 -28.57
CA ASN A 140 10.15 30.87 -29.34
C ASN A 140 11.16 31.88 -28.79
N VAL A 141 11.98 31.48 -27.82
CA VAL A 141 13.13 32.26 -27.36
C VAL A 141 14.29 32.10 -28.34
N SER A 142 14.92 33.22 -28.68
CA SER A 142 15.95 33.37 -29.70
C SER A 142 17.15 32.42 -29.53
N LYS A 143 17.63 31.85 -30.65
CA LYS A 143 18.58 30.73 -30.76
C LYS A 143 20.03 30.93 -30.26
N TYR A 144 20.36 32.01 -29.55
CA TYR A 144 21.77 32.35 -29.26
C TYR A 144 22.09 32.80 -27.82
N ALA A 145 21.19 32.60 -26.86
CA ALA A 145 21.50 32.78 -25.45
C ALA A 145 21.88 31.43 -24.81
N LEU A 146 22.99 31.38 -24.05
CA LEU A 146 23.26 30.27 -23.14
C LEU A 146 22.26 30.32 -21.98
N ILE A 147 21.07 29.76 -22.20
CA ILE A 147 20.03 29.64 -21.17
C ILE A 147 20.41 28.42 -20.33
N ALA A 148 20.60 28.62 -19.02
CA ALA A 148 20.77 27.51 -18.11
C ALA A 148 19.49 26.69 -18.07
N ASP A 149 19.60 25.37 -18.25
CA ASP A 149 18.46 24.46 -18.13
C ASP A 149 17.77 24.67 -16.78
N ALA A 150 16.45 24.77 -16.79
CA ALA A 150 15.68 24.82 -15.55
C ALA A 150 15.93 23.55 -14.74
N TYR A 151 16.00 23.70 -13.42
CA TYR A 151 16.01 22.56 -12.52
C TYR A 151 14.67 21.83 -12.61
N GLU A 152 14.74 20.52 -12.86
CA GLU A 152 13.59 19.62 -12.82
C GLU A 152 13.78 18.68 -11.62
N PRO A 153 12.85 18.67 -10.67
CA PRO A 153 12.95 17.79 -9.52
C PRO A 153 12.82 16.33 -9.94
N LEU A 154 13.52 15.44 -9.24
CA LEU A 154 13.40 14.02 -9.48
C LEU A 154 12.00 13.54 -9.07
N ILE A 155 11.31 12.88 -9.98
CA ILE A 155 9.99 12.30 -9.73
C ILE A 155 10.16 10.82 -9.43
N ILE A 156 9.58 10.40 -8.31
CA ILE A 156 9.51 9.01 -7.89
C ILE A 156 8.03 8.62 -7.87
N GLU A 157 7.68 7.55 -8.57
CA GLU A 157 6.30 7.08 -8.62
C GLU A 157 5.95 6.18 -7.42
N GLN A 158 4.66 6.08 -7.11
CA GLN A 158 4.18 5.19 -6.03
C GLN A 158 4.63 3.74 -6.28
N SER A 159 4.49 3.25 -7.51
CA SER A 159 4.94 1.92 -7.95
C SER A 159 6.43 1.66 -7.67
N GLU A 160 7.30 2.69 -7.79
CA GLU A 160 8.73 2.59 -7.52
C GLU A 160 9.02 2.53 -6.02
N MET A 161 8.33 3.34 -5.22
CA MET A 161 8.41 3.27 -3.76
C MET A 161 7.95 1.89 -3.25
N VAL A 162 6.87 1.37 -3.79
CA VAL A 162 6.34 0.06 -3.42
C VAL A 162 7.31 -1.04 -3.81
N SER A 163 7.70 -1.12 -5.08
CA SER A 163 8.51 -2.23 -5.58
C SER A 163 9.97 -2.21 -5.10
N ARG A 164 10.59 -1.04 -4.96
CA ARG A 164 12.04 -0.92 -4.66
C ARG A 164 12.34 -0.63 -3.21
N VAL A 165 11.39 -0.09 -2.45
CA VAL A 165 11.58 0.22 -1.02
C VAL A 165 10.72 -0.69 -0.17
N PHE A 166 9.39 -0.59 -0.24
CA PHE A 166 8.54 -1.24 0.74
C PHE A 166 8.51 -2.77 0.61
N LEU A 167 8.39 -3.32 -0.60
CA LEU A 167 8.37 -4.77 -0.83
C LEU A 167 9.68 -5.41 -0.35
N LEU A 168 10.81 -4.89 -0.83
CA LEU A 168 12.14 -5.42 -0.49
C LEU A 168 12.49 -5.25 1.00
N ALA A 169 12.06 -4.14 1.63
CA ALA A 169 12.27 -3.93 3.05
C ALA A 169 11.41 -4.88 3.90
N ASN A 170 10.17 -5.17 3.48
CA ASN A 170 9.27 -6.08 4.19
C ASN A 170 9.75 -7.55 4.14
N GLU A 171 10.44 -7.94 3.08
CA GLU A 171 11.07 -9.27 2.94
C GLU A 171 12.31 -9.43 3.82
N CYS A 172 12.89 -8.34 4.32
CA CYS A 172 14.10 -8.38 5.11
C CYS A 172 13.81 -8.87 6.55
N PRO A 173 14.44 -9.97 7.01
CA PRO A 173 14.11 -10.55 8.31
C PRO A 173 14.61 -9.71 9.50
N SER A 174 15.59 -8.83 9.29
CA SER A 174 16.15 -7.97 10.34
C SER A 174 15.31 -6.73 10.62
N ILE A 175 14.28 -6.44 9.82
CA ILE A 175 13.49 -5.22 9.97
C ILE A 175 12.57 -5.28 11.19
N ASP A 176 12.53 -4.18 11.95
CA ASP A 176 11.51 -3.99 12.98
C ASP A 176 10.15 -3.74 12.33
N LYS A 177 9.31 -4.79 12.31
CA LYS A 177 7.98 -4.77 11.69
C LYS A 177 7.07 -3.69 12.26
N GLN A 178 7.13 -3.41 13.56
CA GLN A 178 6.27 -2.40 14.18
C GLN A 178 6.67 -1.00 13.74
N ARG A 179 7.98 -0.70 13.76
CA ARG A 179 8.47 0.59 13.27
C ARG A 179 8.28 0.74 11.77
N PHE A 180 8.48 -0.32 11.00
CA PHE A 180 8.27 -0.31 9.56
C PHE A 180 6.82 0.00 9.17
N VAL A 181 5.83 -0.56 9.89
CA VAL A 181 4.43 -0.16 9.75
C VAL A 181 4.25 1.33 10.03
N GLN A 182 4.87 1.88 11.07
CA GLN A 182 4.81 3.32 11.35
C GLN A 182 5.39 4.16 10.20
N CYS A 183 6.49 3.71 9.58
CA CYS A 183 7.05 4.36 8.39
C CYS A 183 6.05 4.36 7.22
N MET A 184 5.41 3.22 6.93
CA MET A 184 4.40 3.13 5.87
C MET A 184 3.17 4.00 6.16
N LEU A 185 2.78 4.15 7.44
CA LEU A 185 1.71 5.06 7.84
C LEU A 185 2.09 6.53 7.66
N GLN A 186 3.36 6.90 7.87
CA GLN A 186 3.84 8.26 7.55
C GLN A 186 3.79 8.52 6.03
N TYR A 187 4.08 7.52 5.21
CA TYR A 187 3.93 7.64 3.76
C TYR A 187 2.45 7.82 3.37
N LEU A 188 1.56 6.99 3.94
CA LEU A 188 0.11 7.12 3.71
C LEU A 188 -0.40 8.50 4.11
N LEU A 189 0.04 9.02 5.27
CA LEU A 189 -0.31 10.37 5.73
C LEU A 189 0.19 11.43 4.73
N SER A 190 1.43 11.32 4.27
CA SER A 190 1.99 12.24 3.27
C SER A 190 1.20 12.24 1.96
N LEU A 191 0.67 11.09 1.52
CA LEU A 191 -0.19 11.02 0.34
C LEU A 191 -1.53 11.72 0.59
N GLN A 192 -2.15 11.47 1.75
CA GLN A 192 -3.43 12.06 2.14
C GLN A 192 -3.35 13.59 2.28
N GLU A 193 -2.31 14.11 2.94
CA GLU A 193 -2.07 15.55 3.09
C GLU A 193 -1.93 16.28 1.75
N ASN A 194 -1.45 15.56 0.72
CA ASN A 194 -1.27 16.07 -0.63
C ASN A 194 -2.42 15.69 -1.59
N ALA A 195 -3.52 15.14 -1.06
CA ALA A 195 -4.69 14.71 -1.82
C ALA A 195 -4.36 13.74 -2.98
N ILE A 196 -3.41 12.83 -2.76
CA ILE A 196 -3.07 11.75 -3.70
C ILE A 196 -3.70 10.45 -3.24
N ASP A 197 -4.41 9.79 -4.15
CA ASP A 197 -4.98 8.47 -3.90
C ASP A 197 -3.87 7.41 -3.80
N PRO A 198 -3.79 6.66 -2.68
CA PRO A 198 -2.83 5.57 -2.54
C PRO A 198 -3.14 4.41 -3.49
N GLU A 199 -2.09 3.79 -4.05
CA GLU A 199 -2.26 2.60 -4.88
C GLU A 199 -2.92 1.44 -4.09
N PRO A 200 -3.96 0.78 -4.63
CA PRO A 200 -4.61 -0.35 -3.95
C PRO A 200 -3.66 -1.49 -3.60
N TYR A 201 -2.64 -1.73 -4.44
CA TYR A 201 -1.61 -2.73 -4.20
C TYR A 201 -0.76 -2.40 -2.96
N PHE A 202 -0.38 -1.14 -2.75
CA PHE A 202 0.32 -0.71 -1.54
C PHE A 202 -0.50 -0.97 -0.27
N LEU A 203 -1.80 -0.68 -0.31
CA LEU A 203 -2.67 -0.89 0.85
C LEU A 203 -2.91 -2.38 1.13
N ASN A 204 -3.37 -3.12 0.12
CA ASN A 204 -3.90 -4.46 0.31
C ASN A 204 -2.80 -5.53 0.39
N GLU A 205 -1.73 -5.40 -0.40
CA GLU A 205 -0.70 -6.44 -0.51
C GLU A 205 0.55 -6.15 0.32
N ILE A 206 0.77 -4.89 0.73
CA ILE A 206 1.96 -4.50 1.49
C ILE A 206 1.60 -4.07 2.92
N LEU A 207 0.80 -3.01 3.07
CA LEU A 207 0.50 -2.43 4.37
C LEU A 207 -0.30 -3.39 5.26
N VAL A 208 -1.40 -3.96 4.77
CA VAL A 208 -2.23 -4.87 5.57
C VAL A 208 -1.44 -6.11 6.03
N PRO A 209 -0.75 -6.87 5.14
CA PRO A 209 0.04 -8.01 5.57
C PRO A 209 1.15 -7.62 6.55
N ALA A 210 1.79 -6.46 6.38
CA ALA A 210 2.78 -5.97 7.32
C ALA A 210 2.19 -5.64 8.70
N MET A 211 1.00 -5.02 8.76
CA MET A 211 0.28 -4.77 10.03
C MET A 211 -0.08 -6.07 10.75
N VAL A 212 -0.53 -7.08 9.99
CA VAL A 212 -0.82 -8.41 10.53
C VAL A 212 0.45 -9.10 11.04
N ALA A 213 1.56 -8.99 10.30
CA ALA A 213 2.86 -9.54 10.70
C ALA A 213 3.47 -8.82 11.91
N ALA A 214 3.18 -7.53 12.10
CA ALA A 214 3.58 -6.74 13.26
C ALA A 214 2.68 -6.96 14.49
N GLY A 215 1.52 -7.62 14.32
CA GLY A 215 0.54 -7.85 15.39
C GLY A 215 -0.36 -6.65 15.71
N GLU A 216 -0.35 -5.61 14.88
CA GLU A 216 -1.09 -4.35 15.08
C GLU A 216 -2.56 -4.46 14.65
N LEU A 217 -3.25 -5.53 15.06
CA LEU A 217 -4.59 -5.91 14.58
C LEU A 217 -5.68 -4.92 15.02
N ASN A 218 -5.54 -4.31 16.19
CA ASN A 218 -6.48 -3.29 16.67
C ASN A 218 -6.40 -2.01 15.83
N ARG A 219 -5.20 -1.61 15.41
CA ARG A 219 -5.03 -0.48 14.49
C ARG A 219 -5.62 -0.83 13.13
N LEU A 220 -5.32 -2.02 12.60
CA LEU A 220 -5.89 -2.50 11.35
C LEU A 220 -7.43 -2.45 11.38
N GLN A 221 -8.04 -2.91 12.46
CA GLN A 221 -9.50 -2.80 12.67
C GLN A 221 -9.99 -1.36 12.54
N GLN A 222 -9.29 -0.37 13.11
CA GLN A 222 -9.67 1.04 12.99
C GLN A 222 -9.55 1.55 11.54
N PHE A 223 -8.45 1.25 10.84
CA PHE A 223 -8.26 1.64 9.44
C PHE A 223 -9.37 1.09 8.52
N LEU A 224 -9.79 -0.15 8.76
CA LEU A 224 -10.88 -0.80 8.04
C LEU A 224 -12.26 -0.23 8.42
N HIS A 225 -12.49 0.01 9.71
CA HIS A 225 -13.76 0.56 10.19
C HIS A 225 -14.00 1.99 9.69
N TYR A 226 -12.97 2.84 9.71
CA TYR A 226 -13.03 4.22 9.21
C TYR A 226 -12.85 4.33 7.68
N ARG A 227 -12.75 3.21 6.96
CA ARG A 227 -12.61 3.15 5.49
C ARG A 227 -11.42 3.95 4.94
N VAL A 228 -10.34 4.02 5.70
CA VAL A 228 -9.07 4.55 5.18
C VAL A 228 -8.50 3.58 4.14
N ILE A 229 -8.70 2.29 4.35
CA ILE A 229 -8.42 1.24 3.36
C ILE A 229 -9.74 0.92 2.66
N PRO A 230 -9.81 0.99 1.31
CA PRO A 230 -11.02 0.71 0.57
C PRO A 230 -11.40 -0.77 0.64
N ASP A 231 -12.69 -1.05 0.56
CA ASP A 231 -13.20 -2.42 0.54
C ASP A 231 -12.68 -3.15 -0.72
N ALA A 232 -12.05 -4.31 -0.54
CA ALA A 232 -11.58 -5.16 -1.63
C ALA A 232 -11.88 -6.63 -1.36
N LYS A 233 -12.33 -7.35 -2.40
CA LYS A 233 -12.69 -8.78 -2.29
C LYS A 233 -11.50 -9.63 -1.83
N GLN A 234 -10.32 -9.40 -2.40
CA GLN A 234 -9.09 -10.12 -2.03
C GLN A 234 -8.69 -9.85 -0.58
N LEU A 235 -8.76 -8.59 -0.14
CA LEU A 235 -8.49 -8.20 1.23
C LEU A 235 -9.43 -8.90 2.23
N ALA A 236 -10.73 -8.96 1.93
CA ALA A 236 -11.67 -9.64 2.81
C ALA A 236 -11.34 -11.13 3.00
N PHE A 237 -10.95 -11.84 1.93
CA PHE A 237 -10.50 -13.23 2.06
C PHE A 237 -9.19 -13.37 2.82
N GLN A 238 -8.25 -12.44 2.64
CA GLN A 238 -7.03 -12.39 3.44
C GLN A 238 -7.35 -12.18 4.92
N LEU A 239 -8.32 -11.33 5.28
CA LEU A 239 -8.71 -11.15 6.68
C LEU A 239 -9.37 -12.41 7.27
N LEU A 240 -10.16 -13.12 6.48
CA LEU A 240 -10.79 -14.38 6.87
C LEU A 240 -9.75 -15.48 7.17
N SER A 241 -8.65 -15.55 6.41
CA SER A 241 -7.59 -16.53 6.68
C SER A 241 -6.82 -16.29 7.98
N HIS A 242 -6.90 -15.09 8.54
CA HIS A 242 -6.27 -14.71 9.82
C HIS A 242 -7.19 -14.87 11.04
N GLU A 243 -8.29 -15.60 10.88
CA GLU A 243 -9.36 -15.80 11.88
C GLU A 243 -8.86 -16.18 13.29
N ALA A 244 -7.87 -17.06 13.39
CA ALA A 244 -7.39 -17.58 14.67
C ALA A 244 -6.73 -16.51 15.56
N LYS A 245 -6.31 -15.36 14.99
CA LYS A 245 -5.54 -14.34 15.72
C LYS A 245 -6.40 -13.20 16.27
N HIS A 246 -7.50 -12.83 15.61
CA HIS A 246 -8.35 -11.71 16.03
C HIS A 246 -9.77 -11.84 15.48
N ALA A 247 -10.69 -12.26 16.36
CA ALA A 247 -12.08 -12.52 16.01
C ALA A 247 -12.84 -11.32 15.38
N PRO A 248 -12.58 -10.05 15.76
CA PRO A 248 -13.23 -8.89 15.13
C PRO A 248 -12.94 -8.72 13.63
N LEU A 249 -11.82 -9.23 13.11
CA LEU A 249 -11.50 -9.09 11.68
C LEU A 249 -12.46 -9.86 10.78
N ILE A 250 -13.07 -10.95 11.26
CA ILE A 250 -14.02 -11.71 10.46
C ILE A 250 -15.30 -10.92 10.24
N GLN A 251 -15.84 -10.30 11.30
CA GLN A 251 -17.04 -9.48 11.14
C GLN A 251 -16.80 -8.35 10.15
N LEU A 252 -15.64 -7.70 10.24
CA LEU A 252 -15.24 -6.68 9.26
C LEU A 252 -15.11 -7.23 7.84
N ALA A 253 -14.54 -8.43 7.66
CA ALA A 253 -14.42 -9.05 6.35
C ALA A 253 -15.79 -9.39 5.74
N VAL A 254 -16.71 -9.92 6.54
CA VAL A 254 -18.10 -10.17 6.13
C VAL A 254 -18.80 -8.86 5.80
N ASP A 255 -18.63 -7.83 6.63
CA ASP A 255 -19.22 -6.51 6.38
C ASP A 255 -18.66 -5.88 5.09
N MET A 256 -17.37 -6.06 4.79
CA MET A 256 -16.75 -5.63 3.52
C MET A 256 -17.37 -6.35 2.33
N LEU A 257 -17.47 -7.69 2.38
CA LEU A 257 -18.05 -8.48 1.30
C LEU A 257 -19.53 -8.14 1.08
N ALA A 258 -20.28 -7.91 2.16
CA ALA A 258 -21.68 -7.51 2.10
C ALA A 258 -21.84 -6.13 1.43
N ARG A 259 -20.96 -5.17 1.74
CA ARG A 259 -20.95 -3.84 1.10
C ARG A 259 -20.57 -3.88 -0.38
N LEU A 260 -19.63 -4.77 -0.74
CA LEU A 260 -19.24 -4.97 -2.15
C LEU A 260 -20.36 -5.59 -2.98
N GLY A 261 -21.26 -6.37 -2.37
CA GLY A 261 -22.45 -6.93 -3.04
C GLY A 261 -22.16 -8.03 -4.08
N THR A 262 -20.89 -8.31 -4.38
CA THR A 262 -20.46 -9.26 -5.43
C THR A 262 -20.03 -10.63 -4.89
N ALA A 263 -20.24 -10.92 -3.60
CA ALA A 263 -19.70 -12.10 -2.93
C ALA A 263 -20.69 -12.80 -2.00
N ALA A 264 -21.96 -12.88 -2.40
CA ALA A 264 -23.03 -13.46 -1.57
C ALA A 264 -22.83 -14.96 -1.29
N GLU A 265 -22.34 -15.73 -2.26
CA GLU A 265 -22.07 -17.16 -2.10
C GLU A 265 -20.93 -17.39 -1.10
N GLU A 266 -19.85 -16.61 -1.21
CA GLU A 266 -18.69 -16.76 -0.35
C GLU A 266 -18.97 -16.32 1.10
N ILE A 267 -19.81 -15.28 1.30
CA ILE A 267 -20.29 -14.91 2.65
C ILE A 267 -21.05 -16.06 3.30
N VAL A 268 -21.90 -16.76 2.54
CA VAL A 268 -22.68 -17.89 3.04
C VAL A 268 -21.78 -19.06 3.38
N GLU A 269 -20.76 -19.35 2.57
CA GLU A 269 -19.79 -20.41 2.90
C GLU A 269 -19.00 -20.10 4.17
N VAL A 270 -18.60 -18.84 4.37
CA VAL A 270 -17.93 -18.40 5.61
C VAL A 270 -18.85 -18.57 6.82
N LEU A 271 -20.10 -18.11 6.75
CA LEU A 271 -21.07 -18.26 7.85
C LEU A 271 -21.39 -19.74 8.15
N LEU A 272 -21.47 -20.57 7.11
CA LEU A 272 -21.67 -22.02 7.25
C LEU A 272 -20.48 -22.71 7.93
N SER A 273 -19.25 -22.37 7.56
CA SER A 273 -18.03 -22.94 8.16
C SER A 273 -17.94 -22.67 9.67
N ARG A 274 -18.53 -21.56 10.13
CA ARG A 274 -18.60 -21.14 11.54
C ARG A 274 -19.78 -21.70 12.30
N GLY A 275 -20.63 -22.48 11.64
CA GLY A 275 -21.85 -23.00 12.24
C GLY A 275 -22.97 -21.95 12.41
N GLN A 276 -22.80 -20.72 11.91
CA GLN A 276 -23.80 -19.65 11.97
C GLN A 276 -24.83 -19.79 10.83
N LEU A 277 -25.51 -20.95 10.79
CA LEU A 277 -26.45 -21.30 9.72
C LEU A 277 -27.67 -20.37 9.67
N VAL A 278 -28.14 -19.92 10.84
CA VAL A 278 -29.30 -19.03 10.96
C VAL A 278 -28.98 -17.64 10.38
N ASP A 279 -27.79 -17.11 10.67
CA ASP A 279 -27.36 -15.81 10.16
C ASP A 279 -27.09 -15.86 8.66
N ALA A 280 -26.60 -17.00 8.15
CA ALA A 280 -26.48 -17.25 6.71
C ALA A 280 -27.84 -17.18 6.02
N ILE A 281 -28.88 -17.82 6.57
CA ILE A 281 -30.23 -17.81 5.99
C ILE A 281 -30.84 -16.40 6.04
N ARG A 282 -30.69 -15.67 7.16
CA ARG A 282 -31.16 -14.27 7.28
C ARG A 282 -30.48 -13.35 6.28
N PHE A 283 -29.18 -13.50 6.07
CA PHE A 283 -28.44 -12.73 5.06
C PHE A 283 -29.00 -12.98 3.64
N LEU A 284 -29.38 -14.23 3.34
CA LEU A 284 -29.99 -14.59 2.06
C LEU A 284 -31.41 -14.09 1.87
N ASP A 285 -32.18 -13.94 2.94
CA ASP A 285 -33.50 -13.33 2.86
C ASP A 285 -33.43 -11.82 2.63
N GLY A 286 -32.38 -11.15 3.13
CA GLY A 286 -32.15 -9.73 2.89
C GLY A 286 -31.69 -9.40 1.47
N LEU A 287 -31.15 -10.39 0.74
CA LEU A 287 -30.73 -10.24 -0.65
C LEU A 287 -31.87 -10.68 -1.58
N SER A 288 -32.47 -9.74 -2.31
CA SER A 288 -33.48 -10.02 -3.35
C SER A 288 -32.90 -10.70 -4.61
N LEU A 289 -31.80 -11.44 -4.47
CA LEU A 289 -31.11 -12.13 -5.55
C LEU A 289 -31.65 -13.56 -5.63
N SER A 290 -32.45 -13.77 -6.67
CA SER A 290 -32.92 -15.06 -7.19
C SER A 290 -31.77 -15.98 -7.70
N GLU A 291 -30.54 -15.78 -7.24
CA GLU A 291 -29.37 -16.49 -7.74
C GLU A 291 -28.96 -17.62 -6.81
N LYS A 292 -29.44 -18.82 -7.18
CA LYS A 292 -28.72 -20.10 -7.19
C LYS A 292 -27.84 -20.45 -5.98
N ILE A 293 -28.30 -20.24 -4.75
CA ILE A 293 -27.61 -20.87 -3.61
C ILE A 293 -28.17 -22.28 -3.43
N ASN A 294 -27.25 -23.26 -3.41
CA ASN A 294 -27.54 -24.66 -3.21
C ASN A 294 -28.21 -24.87 -1.84
N SER A 295 -29.54 -24.85 -1.81
CA SER A 295 -30.40 -25.19 -0.66
C SER A 295 -29.99 -26.51 0.00
N MET A 296 -29.43 -27.43 -0.78
CA MET A 296 -28.87 -28.70 -0.32
C MET A 296 -27.66 -28.54 0.60
N LYS A 297 -26.70 -27.64 0.31
CA LYS A 297 -25.55 -27.38 1.19
C LYS A 297 -26.00 -26.86 2.57
N LEU A 298 -27.04 -26.01 2.58
CA LEU A 298 -27.64 -25.48 3.80
C LEU A 298 -28.31 -26.59 4.62
N LEU A 299 -29.03 -27.51 3.96
CA LEU A 299 -29.70 -28.64 4.61
C LEU A 299 -28.72 -29.67 5.19
N GLU A 300 -27.66 -30.00 4.45
CA GLU A 300 -26.58 -30.87 4.92
C GLU A 300 -25.84 -30.27 6.13
N SER A 301 -25.60 -28.96 6.10
CA SER A 301 -24.97 -28.23 7.21
C SER A 301 -25.89 -28.18 8.43
N ALA A 302 -27.20 -28.00 8.23
CA ALA A 302 -28.21 -28.07 9.30
C ALA A 302 -28.18 -29.44 10.00
N TRP A 303 -28.06 -30.52 9.21
CA TRP A 303 -28.11 -31.89 9.73
C TRP A 303 -26.96 -32.24 10.67
N LYS A 304 -25.84 -31.51 10.58
CA LYS A 304 -24.67 -31.68 11.47
C LYS A 304 -24.80 -30.90 12.79
N GLN A 305 -25.75 -29.98 12.91
CA GLN A 305 -25.93 -29.12 14.09
C GLN A 305 -26.99 -29.64 15.07
N ASP A 306 -27.32 -28.84 16.09
CA ASP A 306 -28.29 -29.16 17.12
C ASP A 306 -29.72 -29.36 16.59
N ARG A 307 -30.49 -30.15 17.33
CA ARG A 307 -31.88 -30.53 17.02
C ARG A 307 -32.79 -29.32 16.77
N ARG A 308 -32.58 -28.20 17.48
CA ARG A 308 -33.34 -26.95 17.31
C ARG A 308 -33.04 -26.25 15.98
N VAL A 309 -31.78 -26.22 15.56
CA VAL A 309 -31.37 -25.58 14.29
C VAL A 309 -31.84 -26.42 13.10
N ARG A 310 -31.75 -27.76 13.19
CA ARG A 310 -32.33 -28.67 12.18
C ARG A 310 -33.80 -28.36 11.93
N TYR A 311 -34.56 -28.19 13.00
CA TYR A 311 -35.99 -27.86 12.93
C TYR A 311 -36.24 -26.50 12.28
N ALA A 312 -35.56 -25.46 12.76
CA ALA A 312 -35.72 -24.10 12.27
C ALA A 312 -35.46 -23.98 10.76
N VAL A 313 -34.37 -24.61 10.28
CA VAL A 313 -34.01 -24.60 8.86
C VAL A 313 -34.96 -25.43 8.01
N PHE A 314 -35.39 -26.60 8.49
CA PHE A 314 -36.33 -27.44 7.77
C PHE A 314 -37.73 -26.79 7.67
N SER A 315 -38.22 -26.19 8.75
CA SER A 315 -39.48 -25.43 8.75
C SER A 315 -39.41 -24.22 7.82
N TYR A 316 -38.26 -23.53 7.79
CA TYR A 316 -38.02 -22.40 6.89
C TYR A 316 -38.08 -22.82 5.40
N PHE A 317 -37.44 -23.94 5.03
CA PHE A 317 -37.53 -24.45 3.66
C PHE A 317 -38.92 -24.99 3.31
N GLN A 318 -39.64 -25.57 4.26
CA GLN A 318 -41.02 -26.03 4.07
C GLN A 318 -41.98 -24.86 3.82
N ASP A 319 -41.87 -23.78 4.59
CA ASP A 319 -42.67 -22.57 4.39
C ASP A 319 -42.32 -21.86 3.07
N ARG A 320 -41.06 -21.88 2.65
CA ARG A 320 -40.61 -21.29 1.39
C ARG A 320 -40.97 -22.14 0.17
N SER A 321 -40.99 -23.48 0.28
CA SER A 321 -41.47 -24.37 -0.79
C SER A 321 -42.98 -24.28 -1.00
N ILE A 322 -43.75 -23.99 0.06
CA ILE A 322 -45.19 -23.74 -0.03
C ILE A 322 -45.46 -22.39 -0.71
N ARG A 323 -44.64 -21.36 -0.44
CA ARG A 323 -44.78 -20.02 -1.02
C ARG A 323 -44.22 -19.88 -2.44
N SER A 324 -43.15 -20.59 -2.77
CA SER A 324 -42.50 -20.54 -4.09
C SER A 324 -42.58 -21.91 -4.76
N ARG A 325 -43.53 -22.05 -5.69
CA ARG A 325 -43.67 -23.22 -6.59
C ARG A 325 -42.49 -23.41 -7.56
N TYR A 326 -41.43 -22.60 -7.45
CA TYR A 326 -40.27 -22.58 -8.34
C TYR A 326 -38.93 -22.57 -7.56
N SER A 327 -38.84 -23.28 -6.44
CA SER A 327 -37.54 -23.53 -5.79
C SER A 327 -36.83 -24.69 -6.50
N ASN A 328 -35.71 -24.39 -7.14
CA ASN A 328 -34.81 -25.36 -7.78
C ASN A 328 -34.21 -26.32 -6.72
N PHE A 329 -34.98 -27.34 -6.31
CA PHE A 329 -34.43 -28.53 -5.68
C PHE A 329 -33.82 -29.38 -6.80
N THR A 330 -32.57 -29.12 -7.14
CA THR A 330 -31.86 -29.81 -8.23
C THR A 330 -31.67 -31.31 -7.97
N ASN A 331 -31.93 -31.82 -6.76
CA ASN A 331 -31.93 -33.25 -6.41
C ASN A 331 -33.16 -33.65 -5.56
N SER A 332 -34.30 -33.95 -6.19
CA SER A 332 -35.55 -34.39 -5.51
C SER A 332 -35.34 -35.56 -4.54
N GLU A 333 -34.52 -36.56 -4.92
CA GLU A 333 -34.36 -37.79 -4.14
C GLU A 333 -33.67 -37.60 -2.79
N GLN A 334 -32.65 -36.74 -2.73
CA GLN A 334 -31.92 -36.46 -1.49
C GLN A 334 -32.76 -35.62 -0.53
N TYR A 335 -33.52 -34.65 -1.06
CA TYR A 335 -34.47 -33.87 -0.27
C TYR A 335 -35.56 -34.77 0.34
N ASP A 336 -36.09 -35.72 -0.43
CA ASP A 336 -37.10 -36.68 0.03
C ASP A 336 -36.57 -37.63 1.11
N GLU A 337 -35.30 -38.02 1.05
CA GLU A 337 -34.62 -38.80 2.08
C GLU A 337 -34.46 -37.99 3.38
N TYR A 338 -34.04 -36.73 3.30
CA TYR A 338 -33.97 -35.84 4.46
C TYR A 338 -35.35 -35.55 5.05
N LEU A 339 -36.39 -35.44 4.22
CA LEU A 339 -37.77 -35.22 4.64
C LEU A 339 -38.36 -36.47 5.33
N ARG A 340 -38.04 -37.67 4.87
CA ARG A 340 -38.35 -38.92 5.57
C ARG A 340 -37.65 -39.00 6.92
N ARG A 341 -36.36 -38.66 6.98
CA ARG A 341 -35.59 -38.64 8.24
C ARG A 341 -36.09 -37.59 9.22
N PHE A 342 -36.52 -36.44 8.74
CA PHE A 342 -37.10 -35.38 9.56
C PHE A 342 -38.43 -35.83 10.20
N LYS A 343 -39.33 -36.41 9.41
CA LYS A 343 -40.60 -36.99 9.89
C LYS A 343 -40.40 -38.16 10.86
N ALA A 344 -39.28 -38.88 10.77
CA ALA A 344 -38.93 -39.95 11.70
C ALA A 344 -38.30 -39.44 13.01
N LEU A 345 -37.68 -38.26 13.00
CA LEU A 345 -36.96 -37.69 14.16
C LEU A 345 -37.82 -36.77 15.04
N PHE A 346 -38.87 -36.15 14.48
CA PHE A 346 -39.75 -35.23 15.21
C PHE A 346 -41.19 -35.73 15.19
N THR A 347 -41.77 -35.93 16.38
CA THR A 347 -43.22 -36.22 16.56
C THR A 347 -44.04 -34.95 16.34
N SER A 348 -45.32 -35.07 15.97
CA SER A 348 -46.22 -33.92 15.69
C SER A 348 -46.22 -32.88 16.81
N ASP A 349 -46.11 -33.34 18.05
CA ASP A 349 -46.22 -32.51 19.24
C ASP A 349 -44.94 -31.71 19.51
N GLU A 350 -43.77 -32.24 19.12
CA GLU A 350 -42.48 -31.53 19.20
C GLU A 350 -42.31 -30.48 18.10
N VAL A 351 -42.89 -30.73 16.91
CA VAL A 351 -42.97 -29.78 15.79
C VAL A 351 -43.76 -28.54 16.21
N GLU A 352 -44.85 -28.71 16.97
CA GLU A 352 -45.64 -27.59 17.49
C GLU A 352 -44.94 -26.82 18.63
N ALA A 353 -44.18 -27.50 19.49
CA ALA A 353 -43.38 -26.84 20.53
C ALA A 353 -42.21 -26.04 19.92
N ALA A 354 -41.51 -26.61 18.94
CA ALA A 354 -40.38 -25.96 18.27
C ALA A 354 -40.81 -24.81 17.33
N LYS A 355 -42.05 -24.81 16.82
CA LYS A 355 -42.64 -23.61 16.16
C LYS A 355 -42.73 -22.42 17.11
N ARG A 356 -43.01 -22.64 18.39
CA ARG A 356 -43.09 -21.56 19.40
C ARG A 356 -41.72 -21.05 19.80
N ASP A 357 -40.73 -21.93 19.87
CA ASP A 357 -39.35 -21.61 20.26
C ASP A 357 -38.45 -21.17 19.09
N SER A 358 -38.95 -21.21 17.86
CA SER A 358 -38.19 -20.85 16.67
C SER A 358 -37.86 -19.35 16.67
N GLN A 359 -36.57 -19.01 16.56
CA GLN A 359 -36.13 -17.62 16.33
C GLN A 359 -36.56 -17.05 14.96
N PHE A 360 -37.26 -17.83 14.13
CA PHE A 360 -37.91 -17.38 12.90
C PHE A 360 -39.42 -17.14 13.08
N ALA A 361 -39.96 -17.38 14.28
CA ALA A 361 -41.36 -17.12 14.58
C ALA A 361 -41.61 -15.61 14.67
N VAL A 362 -42.05 -15.06 13.53
CA VAL A 362 -42.95 -13.92 13.42
C VAL A 362 -42.33 -12.55 13.71
N VAL A 363 -41.68 -11.97 12.70
CA VAL A 363 -41.86 -10.54 12.43
C VAL A 363 -43.12 -10.45 11.58
N LEU A 364 -44.26 -10.20 12.22
CA LEU A 364 -45.42 -9.65 11.53
C LEU A 364 -45.07 -8.22 11.12
N PRO A 365 -45.33 -7.80 9.88
CA PRO A 365 -45.16 -6.41 9.50
C PRO A 365 -46.21 -5.55 10.22
N GLU A 366 -45.79 -4.44 10.81
CA GLU A 366 -46.66 -3.27 10.94
C GLU A 366 -46.68 -2.49 9.62
#